data_AF-A0A935CE91-F1
#
_entry.id   AF-A0A935CE91-F1
#
_cell.length_a   1.000
_cell.length_b   1.000
_cell.length_c   1.000
_cell.angle_alpha   90.00
_cell.angle_beta   90.00
_cell.angle_gamma   90.00
#
_symmetry.space_group_name_H-M   'P 1'
#
loop_
_entity.id
_entity.type
_entity.pdbx_description
1 polymer ?
#
loop_
_entity_poly.entity_id
_entity_poly.type
_entity_poly.pdbx_seq_one_letter_code
_entity_poly.pdbx_strand_id
1 'polypeptide(L)'
;MPSAPPHPLLPWIEGYAVRLGSPLTSPTAWVTTASGAELAFVGGLVVKLHHPRTDVAELRTRLALATDPALAAYLVLPVSSEVAVAPDGRAVTAWPRVEVLDPADADREGATVPWADAGRLLAGLHRARPLGSMPVHGGWARLRRAVVRAEGGADVDPRLGMVAAAGQRVLAGLDLAAADPASRPDRPLTVVHGDWHLGQLGRVDGAWRLLDLDDLGWGDPAWDLARPAGFWAAGLLPTGDWEGFLAAYRAAGGPGVPVTGDPWPALDLPARAAVVIAATRAVGAVGAVGARRSGADTHSDHTAEALLDACRKM
;
A
#
# COMPACT_ATOMS: atom_id res chain seq x y z
N MET A 1 -9.29 33.91 -12.62
CA MET A 1 -8.01 33.56 -11.97
C MET A 1 -7.10 32.98 -13.04
N PRO A 2 -5.81 33.36 -13.12
CA PRO A 2 -4.90 32.71 -14.05
C PRO A 2 -4.79 31.22 -13.67
N SER A 3 -4.98 30.34 -14.66
CA SER A 3 -4.77 28.91 -14.49
C SER A 3 -3.34 28.64 -14.03
N ALA A 4 -3.16 27.72 -13.09
CA ALA A 4 -1.82 27.28 -12.71
C ALA A 4 -1.01 26.86 -13.96
N PRO A 5 0.30 27.13 -14.01
CA PRO A 5 1.12 26.69 -15.14
C PRO A 5 1.02 25.17 -15.29
N PRO A 6 0.99 24.65 -16.53
CA PRO A 6 0.91 23.22 -16.77
C PRO A 6 2.12 22.50 -16.18
N HIS A 7 1.93 21.26 -15.75
CA HIS A 7 3.00 20.42 -15.24
C HIS A 7 4.15 20.34 -16.27
N PRO A 8 5.43 20.51 -15.88
CA PRO A 8 6.55 20.63 -16.82
C PRO A 8 6.73 19.40 -17.73
N LEU A 9 6.26 18.22 -17.29
CA LEU A 9 6.33 16.99 -18.06
C LEU A 9 5.06 16.68 -18.87
N LEU A 10 4.06 17.56 -18.86
CA LEU A 10 2.77 17.32 -19.50
C LEU A 10 2.91 16.90 -20.98
N PRO A 11 3.68 17.60 -21.85
CA PRO A 11 3.79 17.21 -23.25
C PRO A 11 4.41 15.83 -23.45
N TRP A 12 5.39 15.46 -22.60
CA TRP A 12 6.04 14.16 -22.67
C TRP A 12 5.10 13.03 -22.22
N ILE A 13 4.35 13.25 -21.15
CA ILE A 13 3.39 12.27 -20.59
C ILE A 13 2.25 12.01 -21.57
N GLU A 14 1.66 13.06 -22.13
CA GLU A 14 0.59 12.93 -23.13
C GLU A 14 1.12 12.22 -24.39
N GLY A 15 2.31 12.59 -24.86
CA GLY A 15 2.96 11.90 -25.97
C GLY A 15 3.27 10.43 -25.67
N TYR A 16 3.67 10.09 -24.45
CA TYR A 16 3.90 8.71 -24.01
C TYR A 16 2.60 7.90 -23.98
N ALA A 17 1.54 8.45 -23.39
CA ALA A 17 0.23 7.82 -23.34
C ALA A 17 -0.36 7.57 -24.74
N VAL A 18 -0.20 8.53 -25.66
CA VAL A 18 -0.62 8.38 -27.06
C VAL A 18 0.14 7.25 -27.77
N ARG A 19 1.46 7.12 -27.55
CA ARG A 19 2.24 5.99 -28.10
C ARG A 19 1.78 4.64 -27.57
N LEU A 20 1.23 4.61 -26.35
CA LEU A 20 0.61 3.41 -25.75
C LEU A 20 -0.86 3.23 -26.14
N GLY A 21 -1.38 4.03 -27.07
CA GLY A 21 -2.73 3.89 -27.62
C GLY A 21 -3.83 4.63 -26.86
N SER A 22 -3.51 5.50 -25.90
CA SER A 22 -4.52 6.30 -25.20
C SER A 22 -4.76 7.63 -25.89
N PRO A 23 -5.96 7.90 -26.44
CA PRO A 23 -6.28 9.18 -27.04
C PRO A 23 -6.41 10.30 -25.98
N LEU A 24 -6.03 11.53 -26.36
CA LEU A 24 -6.19 12.71 -25.51
C LEU A 24 -7.64 13.24 -25.62
N THR A 25 -8.55 12.60 -24.89
CA THR A 25 -9.99 12.92 -24.94
C THR A 25 -10.44 13.96 -23.91
N SER A 26 -9.62 14.22 -22.89
CA SER A 26 -9.87 15.16 -21.81
C SER A 26 -8.56 15.74 -21.28
N PRO A 27 -8.58 16.89 -20.56
CA PRO A 27 -7.39 17.40 -19.89
C PRO A 27 -6.77 16.36 -18.95
N THR A 28 -5.44 16.27 -18.96
CA THR A 28 -4.70 15.38 -18.06
C THR A 28 -4.83 15.86 -16.61
N ALA A 29 -5.40 15.01 -15.75
CA ALA A 29 -5.46 15.25 -14.32
C ALA A 29 -4.21 14.67 -13.62
N TRP A 30 -3.78 15.31 -12.53
CA TRP A 30 -2.57 14.95 -11.80
C TRP A 30 -2.85 14.74 -10.32
N VAL A 31 -2.23 13.72 -9.73
CA VAL A 31 -2.27 13.43 -8.29
C VAL A 31 -0.86 13.12 -7.81
N THR A 32 -0.41 13.79 -6.77
CA THR A 32 0.82 13.43 -6.04
C THR A 32 0.48 12.51 -4.87
N THR A 33 1.17 11.36 -4.78
CA THR A 33 0.96 10.39 -3.71
C THR A 33 1.78 10.77 -2.46
N ALA A 34 1.41 10.21 -1.30
CA ALA A 34 2.19 10.36 -0.07
C ALA A 34 3.60 9.74 -0.13
N SER A 35 3.86 8.86 -1.11
CA SER A 35 5.19 8.32 -1.41
C SER A 35 6.03 9.25 -2.28
N GLY A 36 5.47 10.34 -2.79
CA GLY A 36 6.13 11.30 -3.69
C GLY A 36 6.18 10.85 -5.15
N ALA A 37 5.36 9.86 -5.52
CA ALA A 37 5.09 9.55 -6.92
C ALA A 37 4.01 10.50 -7.45
N GLU A 38 3.93 10.63 -8.77
CA GLU A 38 2.91 11.42 -9.44
C GLU A 38 2.13 10.54 -10.42
N LEU A 39 0.80 10.66 -10.41
CA LEU A 39 -0.11 9.93 -11.27
C LEU A 39 -0.75 10.92 -12.24
N ALA A 40 -0.55 10.69 -13.53
CA ALA A 40 -1.19 11.43 -14.60
C ALA A 40 -2.29 10.58 -15.24
N PHE A 41 -3.53 11.06 -15.21
CA PHE A 41 -4.70 10.39 -15.77
C PHE A 41 -4.91 10.89 -17.20
N VAL A 42 -4.57 10.07 -18.19
CA VAL A 42 -4.60 10.42 -19.61
C VAL A 42 -5.56 9.49 -20.34
N GLY A 43 -6.80 9.95 -20.56
CA GLY A 43 -7.85 9.14 -21.17
C GLY A 43 -8.11 7.85 -20.39
N GLY A 44 -7.88 6.71 -21.04
CA GLY A 44 -8.03 5.37 -20.47
C GLY A 44 -6.80 4.85 -19.70
N LEU A 45 -5.76 5.67 -19.51
CA LEU A 45 -4.52 5.28 -18.82
C LEU A 45 -4.23 6.10 -17.58
N VAL A 46 -3.50 5.48 -16.66
CA VAL A 46 -2.79 6.14 -15.57
C VAL A 46 -1.29 5.97 -15.83
N VAL A 47 -0.60 7.08 -16.06
CA VAL A 47 0.85 7.12 -16.17
C VAL A 47 1.43 7.47 -14.80
N LYS A 48 2.17 6.54 -14.21
CA LYS A 48 2.80 6.71 -12.90
C LYS A 48 4.26 7.09 -13.08
N LEU A 49 4.60 8.26 -12.59
CA LEU A 49 5.94 8.81 -12.47
C LEU A 49 6.45 8.52 -11.06
N HIS A 50 7.43 7.63 -10.97
CA HIS A 50 7.92 7.11 -9.70
C HIS A 50 8.77 8.11 -8.93
N HIS A 51 8.91 7.94 -7.62
CA HIS A 51 9.81 8.77 -6.81
C HIS A 51 11.25 8.68 -7.38
N PRO A 52 12.05 9.76 -7.39
CA PRO A 52 13.45 9.74 -7.87
C PRO A 52 14.41 8.72 -7.22
N ARG A 53 13.96 8.01 -6.19
CA ARG A 53 14.74 7.04 -5.41
C ARG A 53 14.24 5.61 -5.59
N THR A 54 13.25 5.40 -6.49
CA THR A 54 12.77 4.07 -6.81
C THR A 54 13.90 3.26 -7.44
N ASP A 55 14.12 2.04 -6.94
CA ASP A 55 15.02 1.10 -7.58
C ASP A 55 14.41 0.60 -8.89
N VAL A 56 15.01 1.02 -10.01
CA VAL A 56 14.50 0.72 -11.34
C VAL A 56 14.67 -0.77 -11.69
N ALA A 57 15.69 -1.44 -11.15
CA ALA A 57 15.93 -2.85 -11.41
C ALA A 57 14.90 -3.74 -10.67
N GLU A 58 14.59 -3.41 -9.42
CA GLU A 58 13.50 -4.09 -8.70
C GLU A 58 12.15 -3.81 -9.35
N LEU A 59 11.89 -2.56 -9.77
CA LEU A 59 10.64 -2.21 -10.45
C LEU A 59 10.45 -3.00 -11.75
N ARG A 60 11.49 -3.13 -12.58
CA ARG A 60 11.45 -3.97 -13.79
C ARG A 60 11.14 -5.43 -13.45
N THR A 61 11.75 -5.95 -12.39
CA THR A 61 11.50 -7.33 -11.94
C THR A 61 10.03 -7.51 -11.53
N ARG A 62 9.47 -6.56 -10.76
CA ARG A 62 8.06 -6.59 -10.33
C ARG A 62 7.09 -6.51 -11.51
N LEU A 63 7.37 -5.66 -12.51
CA LEU A 63 6.55 -5.55 -13.72
C LEU A 63 6.59 -6.82 -14.58
N ALA A 64 7.76 -7.44 -14.72
CA ALA A 64 7.88 -8.72 -15.43
C ALA A 64 7.08 -9.83 -14.71
N LEU A 65 7.22 -9.93 -13.39
CA LEU A 65 6.48 -10.89 -12.57
C LEU A 65 4.96 -10.66 -12.64
N ALA A 66 4.50 -9.42 -12.72
CA ALA A 66 3.08 -9.12 -12.85
C ALA A 66 2.44 -9.78 -14.09
N THR A 67 3.24 -10.04 -15.13
CA THR A 67 2.78 -10.71 -16.36
C THR A 67 2.81 -12.24 -16.28
N ASP A 68 3.38 -12.81 -15.21
CA ASP A 68 3.33 -14.26 -14.97
C ASP A 68 1.86 -14.72 -14.82
N PRO A 69 1.42 -15.76 -15.54
CA PRO A 69 0.05 -16.27 -15.45
C PRO A 69 -0.41 -16.59 -14.02
N ALA A 70 0.50 -17.00 -13.13
CA ALA A 70 0.19 -17.28 -11.74
C ALA A 70 -0.17 -16.02 -10.93
N LEU A 71 0.29 -14.84 -11.37
CA LEU A 71 0.04 -13.55 -10.70
C LEU A 71 -1.00 -12.70 -11.42
N ALA A 72 -1.11 -12.83 -12.74
CA ALA A 72 -2.03 -12.05 -13.58
C ALA A 72 -3.50 -12.13 -13.13
N ALA A 73 -3.91 -13.24 -12.49
CA ALA A 73 -5.26 -13.40 -11.96
C ALA A 73 -5.56 -12.50 -10.73
N TYR A 74 -4.54 -11.97 -10.06
CA TYR A 74 -4.66 -11.23 -8.80
C TYR A 74 -4.32 -9.75 -8.95
N LEU A 75 -3.60 -9.37 -10.00
CA LEU A 75 -3.05 -8.03 -10.19
C LEU A 75 -3.76 -7.31 -11.34
N VAL A 76 -3.81 -5.99 -11.27
CA VAL A 76 -4.05 -5.17 -12.46
C VAL A 76 -2.77 -5.23 -13.31
N LEU A 77 -2.89 -5.69 -14.55
CA LEU A 77 -1.74 -5.81 -15.43
C LEU A 77 -1.29 -4.43 -15.90
N PRO A 78 0.04 -4.16 -15.95
CA PRO A 78 0.53 -2.95 -16.54
C PRO A 78 0.28 -2.97 -18.06
N VAL A 79 0.08 -1.80 -18.66
CA VAL A 79 -0.07 -1.67 -20.12
C VAL A 79 1.23 -2.03 -20.85
N SER A 80 2.36 -1.84 -20.16
CA SER A 80 3.67 -2.27 -20.62
C SER A 80 4.50 -2.74 -19.43
N SER A 81 5.24 -3.83 -19.60
CA SER A 81 6.24 -4.28 -18.62
C SER A 81 7.53 -3.45 -18.67
N GLU A 82 7.68 -2.58 -19.67
CA GLU A 82 8.84 -1.69 -19.81
C GLU A 82 8.78 -0.51 -18.84
N VAL A 83 9.94 -0.14 -18.31
CA VAL A 83 10.10 1.08 -17.52
C VAL A 83 10.67 2.17 -18.41
N ALA A 84 9.83 3.14 -18.76
CA ALA A 84 10.26 4.34 -19.48
C ALA A 84 10.97 5.33 -18.53
N VAL A 85 11.68 6.30 -19.11
CA VAL A 85 12.40 7.34 -18.36
C VAL A 85 11.93 8.71 -18.83
N ALA A 86 11.43 9.52 -17.91
CA ALA A 86 11.00 10.89 -18.17
C ALA A 86 12.21 11.83 -18.39
N PRO A 87 12.03 13.02 -18.99
CA PRO A 87 13.09 14.02 -19.18
C PRO A 87 13.84 14.44 -17.91
N ASP A 88 13.19 14.33 -16.74
CA ASP A 88 13.79 14.63 -15.44
C ASP A 88 14.51 13.41 -14.80
N GLY A 89 14.62 12.30 -15.55
CA GLY A 89 15.31 11.08 -15.13
C GLY A 89 14.46 10.11 -14.30
N ARG A 90 13.21 10.47 -13.95
CA ARG A 90 12.36 9.57 -13.16
C ARG A 90 11.85 8.39 -13.99
N ALA A 91 11.70 7.24 -13.31
CA ALA A 91 11.11 6.04 -13.89
C ALA A 91 9.60 6.21 -14.11
N VAL A 92 9.08 5.65 -15.20
CA VAL A 92 7.69 5.78 -15.63
C VAL A 92 7.10 4.42 -15.98
N THR A 93 5.88 4.20 -15.51
CA THR A 93 5.07 3.01 -15.81
C THR A 93 3.67 3.42 -16.24
N ALA A 94 2.99 2.57 -17.00
CA ALA A 94 1.64 2.85 -17.50
C ALA A 94 0.68 1.72 -17.12
N TRP A 95 -0.51 2.12 -16.69
CA TRP A 95 -1.54 1.23 -16.14
C TRP A 95 -2.89 1.56 -16.78
N PRO A 96 -3.76 0.55 -16.97
CA PRO A 96 -5.12 0.82 -17.38
C PRO A 96 -5.83 1.62 -16.28
N ARG A 97 -6.67 2.57 -16.69
CA ARG A 97 -7.55 3.26 -15.76
C ARG A 97 -8.70 2.33 -15.40
N VAL A 98 -8.72 1.90 -14.14
CA VAL A 98 -9.76 1.04 -13.59
C VAL A 98 -10.57 1.79 -12.54
N GLU A 99 -11.79 1.33 -12.27
CA GLU A 99 -12.55 1.81 -11.13
C GLU A 99 -11.87 1.34 -9.85
N VAL A 100 -11.49 2.28 -8.99
CA VAL A 100 -10.83 2.02 -7.71
C VAL A 100 -11.84 2.23 -6.59
N LEU A 101 -11.78 1.39 -5.56
CA LEU A 101 -12.57 1.61 -4.35
C LEU A 101 -12.15 2.93 -3.69
N ASP A 102 -13.05 3.90 -3.66
CA ASP A 102 -12.85 5.15 -2.91
C ASP A 102 -13.01 4.86 -1.41
N PRO A 103 -12.04 5.22 -0.54
CA PRO A 103 -12.20 5.12 0.91
C PRO A 103 -13.47 5.80 1.43
N ALA A 104 -13.90 6.93 0.83
CA ALA A 104 -15.13 7.61 1.24
C ALA A 104 -16.39 6.78 0.95
N ASP A 105 -16.31 5.86 -0.02
CA ASP A 105 -17.41 4.94 -0.34
C ASP A 105 -17.53 3.82 0.69
N ALA A 106 -16.44 3.48 1.37
CA ALA A 106 -16.43 2.49 2.44
C ALA A 106 -17.17 3.00 3.69
N ASP A 107 -17.22 4.31 3.89
CA ASP A 107 -17.86 4.95 5.05
C ASP A 107 -19.34 5.29 4.82
N ARG A 108 -19.87 5.07 3.60
CA ARG A 108 -21.28 5.35 3.29
C ARG A 108 -22.19 4.34 3.99
N GLU A 109 -23.29 4.83 4.58
CA GLU A 109 -24.30 3.98 5.21
C GLU A 109 -24.85 2.95 4.20
N GLY A 110 -24.81 1.67 4.56
CA GLY A 110 -25.21 0.56 3.69
C GLY A 110 -24.19 0.15 2.63
N ALA A 111 -22.99 0.76 2.58
CA ALA A 111 -21.92 0.31 1.71
C ALA A 111 -21.44 -1.10 2.08
N THR A 112 -21.28 -1.96 1.08
CA THR A 112 -20.64 -3.26 1.27
C THR A 112 -19.17 -3.13 0.93
N VAL A 113 -18.33 -2.96 1.96
CA VAL A 113 -16.88 -2.93 1.80
C VAL A 113 -16.38 -4.34 1.46
N PRO A 114 -15.56 -4.52 0.42
CA PRO A 114 -15.20 -5.84 -0.11
C PRO A 114 -14.12 -6.55 0.74
N TRP A 115 -14.21 -6.50 2.07
CA TRP A 115 -13.25 -7.13 2.98
C TRP A 115 -13.10 -8.63 2.75
N ALA A 116 -14.22 -9.36 2.56
CA ALA A 116 -14.16 -10.78 2.27
C ALA A 116 -13.52 -11.08 0.90
N ASP A 117 -13.78 -10.27 -0.12
CA ASP A 117 -13.13 -10.40 -1.43
C ASP A 117 -11.63 -10.12 -1.34
N ALA A 118 -11.24 -9.09 -0.58
CA ALA A 118 -9.85 -8.77 -0.35
C ALA A 118 -9.10 -9.91 0.36
N GLY A 119 -9.72 -10.52 1.38
CA GLY A 119 -9.17 -11.70 2.07
C GLY A 119 -8.94 -12.86 1.10
N ARG A 120 -9.90 -13.15 0.21
CA ARG A 120 -9.73 -14.18 -0.84
C ARG A 120 -8.63 -13.82 -1.83
N LEU A 121 -8.55 -12.56 -2.24
CA LEU A 121 -7.59 -12.07 -3.21
C LEU A 121 -6.14 -12.20 -2.70
N LEU A 122 -5.89 -11.79 -1.45
CA LEU A 122 -4.59 -11.95 -0.81
C LEU A 122 -4.23 -13.42 -0.57
N ALA A 123 -5.18 -14.25 -0.13
CA ALA A 123 -4.94 -15.69 0.00
C ALA A 123 -4.54 -16.33 -1.33
N GLY A 124 -5.19 -15.93 -2.43
CA GLY A 124 -4.83 -16.33 -3.79
C GLY A 124 -3.42 -15.90 -4.17
N LEU A 125 -3.09 -14.62 -3.97
CA LEU A 125 -1.74 -14.08 -4.22
C LEU A 125 -0.66 -14.87 -3.47
N HIS A 126 -0.86 -15.12 -2.18
CA HIS A 126 0.12 -15.83 -1.34
C HIS A 126 0.27 -17.32 -1.71
N ARG A 127 -0.76 -17.89 -2.36
CA ARG A 127 -0.72 -19.25 -2.87
C ARG A 127 -0.13 -19.34 -4.28
N ALA A 128 -0.01 -18.22 -4.99
CA ALA A 128 0.62 -18.18 -6.30
C ALA A 128 2.10 -18.61 -6.22
N ARG A 129 2.59 -19.21 -7.31
CA ARG A 129 3.95 -19.69 -7.46
C ARG A 129 4.50 -19.19 -8.80
N PRO A 130 4.86 -17.90 -8.92
CA PRO A 130 5.43 -17.36 -10.14
C PRO A 130 6.81 -17.97 -10.40
N LEU A 131 7.20 -17.98 -11.68
CA LEU A 131 8.54 -18.39 -12.08
C LEU A 131 9.53 -17.21 -11.93
N GLY A 132 10.71 -17.50 -11.40
CA GLY A 132 11.81 -16.54 -11.28
C GLY A 132 12.05 -16.02 -9.87
N SER A 133 13.17 -15.31 -9.71
CA SER A 133 13.52 -14.66 -8.44
C SER A 133 12.69 -13.39 -8.25
N MET A 134 12.29 -13.12 -7.01
CA MET A 134 11.63 -11.87 -6.67
C MET A 134 12.48 -11.06 -5.67
N PRO A 135 12.39 -9.72 -5.71
CA PRO A 135 12.92 -8.90 -4.63
C PRO A 135 12.18 -9.20 -3.32
N VAL A 136 12.75 -8.80 -2.19
CA VAL A 136 12.07 -8.86 -0.90
C VAL A 136 10.89 -7.87 -0.91
N HIS A 137 9.77 -8.24 -0.27
CA HIS A 137 8.62 -7.33 -0.17
C HIS A 137 8.97 -6.05 0.61
N GLY A 138 8.33 -4.95 0.25
CA GLY A 138 8.71 -3.62 0.72
C GLY A 138 8.35 -3.28 2.18
N GLY A 139 7.53 -4.12 2.85
CA GLY A 139 6.96 -3.83 4.17
C GLY A 139 7.99 -3.39 5.23
N TRP A 140 9.12 -4.09 5.32
CA TRP A 140 10.20 -3.74 6.25
C TRP A 140 10.88 -2.42 5.91
N ALA A 141 11.18 -2.20 4.63
CA ALA A 141 11.79 -0.96 4.15
C ALA A 141 10.86 0.23 4.38
N ARG A 142 9.55 0.05 4.24
CA ARG A 142 8.53 1.07 4.53
C ARG A 142 8.51 1.43 6.02
N LEU A 143 8.58 0.46 6.92
CA LEU A 143 8.69 0.72 8.36
C LEU A 143 9.94 1.55 8.67
N ARG A 144 11.11 1.13 8.18
CA ARG A 144 12.37 1.87 8.38
C ARG A 144 12.27 3.32 7.87
N ARG A 145 11.70 3.53 6.67
CA ARG A 145 11.47 4.88 6.13
C ARG A 145 10.50 5.71 6.99
N ALA A 146 9.47 5.09 7.54
CA ALA A 146 8.53 5.77 8.44
C ALA A 146 9.22 6.20 9.74
N VAL A 147 10.04 5.34 10.34
CA VAL A 147 10.80 5.66 11.55
C VAL A 147 11.77 6.82 11.30
N VAL A 148 12.60 6.75 10.26
CA VAL A 148 13.52 7.84 9.90
C VAL A 148 12.78 9.16 9.66
N ARG A 149 11.62 9.12 9.00
CA ARG A 149 10.79 10.32 8.78
C ARG A 149 10.25 10.88 10.10
N ALA A 150 9.82 10.02 11.02
CA ALA A 150 9.34 10.43 12.32
C ALA A 150 10.45 11.04 13.17
N GLU A 151 11.65 10.45 13.16
CA GLU A 151 12.85 10.99 13.83
C GLU A 151 13.20 12.38 13.31
N GLY A 152 13.25 12.56 11.98
CA GLY A 152 13.56 13.84 11.36
C GLY A 152 12.53 14.95 11.62
N GLY A 153 11.34 14.61 12.10
CA GLY A 153 10.30 15.58 12.46
C GLY A 153 10.09 15.74 13.98
N ALA A 154 10.85 15.02 14.81
CA ALA A 154 10.63 14.97 16.26
C ALA A 154 10.82 16.33 16.95
N ASP A 155 11.75 17.15 16.47
CA ASP A 155 11.99 18.50 17.00
C ASP A 155 10.86 19.49 16.66
N VAL A 156 10.07 19.20 15.63
CA VAL A 156 8.96 20.04 15.17
C VAL A 156 7.64 19.60 15.80
N ASP A 157 7.40 18.30 15.90
CA ASP A 157 6.21 17.73 16.53
C ASP A 157 6.60 16.58 17.48
N PRO A 158 6.46 16.75 18.81
CA PRO A 158 6.80 15.71 19.79
C PRO A 158 6.05 14.37 19.57
N ARG A 159 4.89 14.39 18.90
CA ARG A 159 4.15 13.18 18.53
C ARG A 159 4.97 12.31 17.58
N LEU A 160 5.75 12.91 16.67
CA LEU A 160 6.65 12.17 15.79
C LEU A 160 7.80 11.52 16.57
N GLY A 161 8.33 12.18 17.61
CA GLY A 161 9.32 11.56 18.50
C GLY A 161 8.77 10.31 19.21
N MET A 162 7.52 10.36 19.67
CA MET A 162 6.84 9.20 20.25
C MET A 162 6.65 8.07 19.22
N VAL A 163 6.17 8.38 18.01
CA VAL A 163 6.01 7.39 16.92
C VAL A 163 7.34 6.76 16.52
N ALA A 164 8.42 7.56 16.46
CA ALA A 164 9.77 7.05 16.19
C ALA A 164 10.20 6.04 17.25
N ALA A 165 10.04 6.36 18.54
CA ALA A 165 10.40 5.46 19.63
C ALA A 165 9.61 4.13 19.59
N ALA A 166 8.31 4.18 19.30
CA ALA A 166 7.49 2.98 19.09
C ALA A 166 7.99 2.17 17.89
N GLY A 167 8.28 2.83 16.77
CA GLY A 167 8.82 2.18 15.59
C GLY A 167 10.19 1.52 15.81
N GLN A 168 11.07 2.14 16.59
CA GLN A 168 12.35 1.53 16.96
C GLN A 168 12.17 0.26 17.80
N ARG A 169 11.20 0.23 18.74
CA ARG A 169 10.86 -1.01 19.48
C ARG A 169 10.35 -2.11 18.54
N VAL A 170 9.50 -1.77 17.58
CA VAL A 170 8.98 -2.72 16.59
C VAL A 170 10.11 -3.25 15.69
N LEU A 171 11.01 -2.39 15.22
CA LEU A 171 12.19 -2.81 14.44
C LEU A 171 13.08 -3.76 15.23
N ALA A 172 13.39 -3.45 16.50
CA ALA A 172 14.17 -4.32 17.36
C ALA A 172 13.49 -5.69 17.57
N GLY A 173 12.17 -5.71 17.78
CA GLY A 173 11.40 -6.96 17.89
C GLY A 173 11.43 -7.79 16.61
N LEU A 174 11.35 -7.15 15.45
CA LEU A 174 11.46 -7.82 14.15
C LEU A 174 12.87 -8.37 13.90
N ASP A 175 13.92 -7.64 14.28
CA ASP A 175 15.30 -8.11 14.16
C ASP A 175 15.56 -9.33 15.08
N LEU A 176 15.03 -9.31 16.30
CA LEU A 176 15.08 -10.46 17.22
C LEU A 176 14.35 -11.69 16.67
N ALA A 177 13.14 -11.50 16.15
CA ALA A 177 12.37 -12.59 15.53
C ALA A 177 13.07 -13.14 14.26
N ALA A 178 13.71 -12.28 13.47
CA ALA A 178 14.46 -12.72 12.30
C ALA A 178 15.72 -13.53 12.66
N ALA A 179 16.32 -13.24 13.82
CA ALA A 179 17.51 -13.93 14.31
C ALA A 179 17.22 -15.29 14.95
N ASP A 180 15.96 -15.59 15.32
CA ASP A 180 15.55 -16.86 15.91
C ASP A 180 14.74 -17.72 14.92
N PRO A 181 15.33 -18.76 14.33
CA PRO A 181 14.63 -19.70 13.45
C PRO A 181 13.43 -20.39 14.11
N ALA A 182 13.42 -20.56 15.43
CA ALA A 182 12.33 -21.19 16.18
C ALA A 182 11.17 -20.23 16.45
N SER A 183 11.39 -18.92 16.35
CA SER A 183 10.36 -17.89 16.52
C SER A 183 9.45 -17.73 15.29
N ARG A 184 9.85 -18.29 14.14
CA ARG A 184 9.00 -18.31 12.95
C ARG A 184 7.97 -19.42 13.14
N PRO A 185 6.66 -19.11 13.21
CA PRO A 185 5.66 -20.16 13.06
C PRO A 185 5.95 -20.90 11.74
N ASP A 186 5.68 -22.21 11.69
CA ASP A 186 5.92 -23.08 10.52
C ASP A 186 5.06 -22.65 9.32
N ARG A 187 5.38 -21.49 8.74
CA ARG A 187 4.64 -20.81 7.69
C ARG A 187 5.57 -20.52 6.52
N PRO A 188 5.13 -20.81 5.28
CA PRO A 188 5.95 -20.59 4.11
C PRO A 188 6.13 -19.10 3.85
N LEU A 189 7.30 -18.74 3.31
CA LEU A 189 7.44 -17.47 2.60
C LEU A 189 6.73 -17.58 1.25
N THR A 190 6.10 -16.48 0.84
CA THR A 190 5.27 -16.42 -0.36
C THR A 190 5.47 -15.10 -1.09
N VAL A 191 4.77 -14.94 -2.20
CA VAL A 191 4.51 -13.62 -2.78
C VAL A 191 3.69 -12.81 -1.76
N VAL A 192 4.05 -11.54 -1.57
CA VAL A 192 3.44 -10.58 -0.65
C VAL A 192 3.35 -9.24 -1.37
N HIS A 193 2.19 -8.58 -1.29
CA HIS A 193 1.92 -7.28 -1.87
C HIS A 193 2.79 -6.17 -1.25
N GLY A 194 2.98 -6.19 0.07
CA GLY A 194 3.95 -5.37 0.80
C GLY A 194 3.47 -3.98 1.22
N ASP A 195 2.42 -3.46 0.58
CA ASP A 195 1.70 -2.24 1.01
C ASP A 195 0.18 -2.35 0.87
N TRP A 196 -0.41 -3.52 1.08
CA TRP A 196 -1.82 -3.68 0.78
C TRP A 196 -2.77 -2.77 1.61
N HIS A 197 -3.74 -2.16 0.93
CA HIS A 197 -4.92 -1.53 1.53
C HIS A 197 -6.12 -1.44 0.59
N LEU A 198 -7.31 -1.12 1.12
CA LEU A 198 -8.57 -1.06 0.33
C LEU A 198 -8.50 -0.16 -0.91
N GLY A 199 -7.90 1.03 -0.80
CA GLY A 199 -7.67 1.92 -1.95
C GLY A 199 -6.73 1.38 -3.05
N GLN A 200 -6.20 0.16 -2.92
CA GLN A 200 -5.47 -0.55 -3.97
C GLN A 200 -6.29 -1.69 -4.58
N LEU A 201 -7.61 -1.68 -4.41
CA LEU A 201 -8.53 -2.56 -5.12
C LEU A 201 -9.08 -1.86 -6.35
N GLY A 202 -8.80 -2.44 -7.53
CA GLY A 202 -9.35 -2.02 -8.81
C GLY A 202 -10.31 -3.06 -9.39
N ARG A 203 -11.35 -2.63 -10.11
CA ARG A 203 -12.24 -3.53 -10.87
C ARG A 203 -11.71 -3.74 -12.28
N VAL A 204 -11.52 -5.00 -12.65
CA VAL A 204 -11.20 -5.46 -14.01
C VAL A 204 -12.19 -6.55 -14.38
N ASP A 205 -12.94 -6.36 -15.46
CA ASP A 205 -13.97 -7.30 -15.94
C ASP A 205 -14.94 -7.76 -14.84
N GLY A 206 -15.33 -6.82 -13.97
CA GLY A 206 -16.23 -7.08 -12.84
C GLY A 206 -15.59 -7.77 -11.63
N ALA A 207 -14.30 -8.14 -11.67
CA ALA A 207 -13.60 -8.76 -10.56
C ALA A 207 -12.61 -7.80 -9.88
N TRP A 208 -12.38 -7.98 -8.58
CA TRP A 208 -11.37 -7.23 -7.84
C TRP A 208 -9.95 -7.69 -8.18
N ARG A 209 -9.03 -6.73 -8.31
CA ARG A 209 -7.60 -6.93 -8.57
C ARG A 209 -6.78 -5.95 -7.73
N LEU A 210 -5.56 -6.36 -7.39
CA LEU A 210 -4.60 -5.56 -6.64
C LEU A 210 -3.89 -4.57 -7.55
N LEU A 211 -3.75 -3.33 -7.09
CA LEU A 211 -3.03 -2.24 -7.72
C LEU A 211 -1.70 -2.00 -6.98
N ASP A 212 -0.82 -1.20 -7.58
CA ASP A 212 0.37 -0.65 -6.90
C ASP A 212 1.42 -1.70 -6.47
N LEU A 213 2.07 -2.29 -7.47
CA LEU A 213 3.01 -3.39 -7.31
C LEU A 213 4.41 -2.97 -6.79
N ASP A 214 4.62 -1.71 -6.42
CA ASP A 214 5.94 -1.15 -6.11
C ASP A 214 6.66 -1.89 -4.97
N ASP A 215 5.90 -2.42 -4.02
CA ASP A 215 6.38 -3.13 -2.84
C ASP A 215 6.17 -4.66 -2.91
N LEU A 216 5.67 -5.17 -4.06
CA LEU A 216 5.45 -6.61 -4.30
C LEU A 216 6.78 -7.35 -4.18
N GLY A 217 6.80 -8.44 -3.42
CA GLY A 217 8.02 -9.20 -3.23
C GLY A 217 7.84 -10.49 -2.46
N TRP A 218 8.93 -11.20 -2.23
CA TRP A 218 8.96 -12.45 -1.50
C TRP A 218 9.12 -12.19 0.00
N GLY A 219 8.31 -12.84 0.83
CA GLY A 219 8.51 -12.88 2.27
C GLY A 219 7.29 -13.36 3.02
N ASP A 220 7.06 -12.78 4.19
CA ASP A 220 6.08 -13.30 5.15
C ASP A 220 4.66 -12.75 4.85
N PRO A 221 3.68 -13.62 4.51
CA PRO A 221 2.34 -13.17 4.12
C PRO A 221 1.56 -12.47 5.24
N ALA A 222 2.00 -12.55 6.50
CA ALA A 222 1.40 -11.78 7.59
C ALA A 222 1.48 -10.26 7.38
N TRP A 223 2.43 -9.78 6.58
CA TRP A 223 2.57 -8.34 6.29
C TRP A 223 1.39 -7.75 5.52
N ASP A 224 0.70 -8.54 4.69
CA ASP A 224 -0.50 -8.04 3.99
C ASP A 224 -1.76 -8.08 4.87
N LEU A 225 -1.71 -8.79 6.01
CA LEU A 225 -2.77 -8.79 7.03
C LEU A 225 -2.51 -7.72 8.11
N ALA A 226 -1.33 -7.12 8.11
CA ALA A 226 -0.86 -6.22 9.15
C ALA A 226 -1.75 -4.99 9.31
N ARG A 227 -2.11 -4.33 8.20
CA ARG A 227 -2.91 -3.09 8.26
C ARG A 227 -4.30 -3.31 8.83
N PRO A 228 -5.14 -4.25 8.33
CA PRO A 228 -6.46 -4.48 8.93
C PRO A 228 -6.36 -4.97 10.37
N ALA A 229 -5.40 -5.84 10.70
CA ALA A 229 -5.20 -6.31 12.06
C ALA A 229 -4.83 -5.17 13.02
N GLY A 230 -3.88 -4.34 12.63
CA GLY A 230 -3.44 -3.19 13.42
C GLY A 230 -4.54 -2.13 13.57
N PHE A 231 -5.33 -1.91 12.52
CA PHE A 231 -6.44 -0.95 12.57
C PHE A 231 -7.58 -1.48 13.45
N TRP A 232 -7.90 -2.78 13.37
CA TRP A 232 -8.84 -3.41 14.30
C TRP A 232 -8.37 -3.29 15.76
N ALA A 233 -7.10 -3.61 16.03
CA ALA A 233 -6.52 -3.49 17.38
C ALA A 233 -6.49 -2.05 17.90
N ALA A 234 -6.40 -1.06 17.00
CA ALA A 234 -6.48 0.36 17.33
C ALA A 234 -7.93 0.90 17.43
N GLY A 235 -8.95 0.06 17.20
CA GLY A 235 -10.36 0.47 17.22
C GLY A 235 -10.83 1.23 15.97
N LEU A 236 -10.08 1.13 14.86
CA LEU A 236 -10.33 1.81 13.59
C LEU A 236 -11.01 0.94 12.54
N LEU A 237 -11.17 -0.35 12.80
CA LEU A 237 -11.86 -1.28 11.91
C LEU A 237 -12.94 -2.02 12.70
N PRO A 238 -14.21 -2.04 12.23
CA PRO A 238 -15.25 -2.80 12.89
C PRO A 238 -14.89 -4.28 13.00
N THR A 239 -15.28 -4.92 14.11
CA THR A 239 -14.98 -6.34 14.34
C THR A 239 -15.55 -7.24 13.24
N GLY A 240 -16.76 -6.98 12.77
CA GLY A 240 -17.37 -7.77 11.68
C GLY A 240 -16.57 -7.72 10.37
N ASP A 241 -15.97 -6.57 10.05
CA ASP A 241 -15.13 -6.40 8.86
C ASP A 241 -13.81 -7.17 9.00
N TRP A 242 -13.16 -7.05 10.16
CA TRP A 242 -11.94 -7.80 10.47
C TRP A 242 -12.17 -9.31 10.44
N GLU A 243 -13.22 -9.78 11.12
CA GLU A 243 -13.58 -11.19 11.16
C GLU A 243 -13.98 -11.71 9.78
N GLY A 244 -14.74 -10.94 9.00
CA GLY A 244 -15.12 -11.28 7.63
C GLY A 244 -13.92 -11.39 6.69
N PHE A 245 -12.98 -10.44 6.76
CA PHE A 245 -11.71 -10.49 6.03
C PHE A 245 -10.89 -11.74 6.41
N LEU A 246 -10.67 -11.95 7.72
CA LEU A 246 -9.85 -13.05 8.23
C LEU A 246 -10.46 -14.42 7.92
N ALA A 247 -11.79 -14.56 8.07
CA ALA A 247 -12.51 -15.78 7.75
C ALA A 247 -12.40 -16.11 6.26
N ALA A 248 -12.57 -15.11 5.37
CA ALA A 248 -12.45 -15.31 3.94
C ALA A 248 -11.02 -15.67 3.50
N TYR A 249 -10.01 -15.04 4.11
CA TYR A 249 -8.60 -15.38 3.89
C TYR A 249 -8.28 -16.82 4.29
N ARG A 250 -8.71 -17.25 5.48
CA ARG A 250 -8.55 -18.62 5.98
C ARG A 250 -9.28 -19.64 5.10
N ALA A 251 -10.53 -19.36 4.74
CA ALA A 251 -11.34 -20.24 3.89
C ALA A 251 -10.72 -20.43 2.50
N ALA A 252 -10.04 -19.41 1.98
CA ALA A 252 -9.28 -19.49 0.72
C ALA A 252 -7.89 -20.17 0.87
N GLY A 253 -7.53 -20.64 2.07
CA GLY A 253 -6.27 -21.33 2.34
C GLY A 253 -5.07 -20.39 2.48
N GLY A 254 -5.29 -19.14 2.90
CA GLY A 254 -4.23 -18.17 3.09
C GLY A 254 -3.19 -18.61 4.14
N PRO A 255 -1.88 -18.62 3.81
CA PRO A 255 -0.84 -19.23 4.65
C PRO A 255 -0.25 -18.33 5.74
N GLY A 256 -0.67 -17.07 5.85
CA GLY A 256 -0.09 -16.09 6.78
C GLY A 256 -0.52 -16.24 8.24
N VAL A 257 -1.57 -17.02 8.51
CA VAL A 257 -2.10 -17.28 9.84
C VAL A 257 -2.58 -18.73 9.94
N PRO A 258 -2.72 -19.30 11.15
CA PRO A 258 -3.34 -20.60 11.33
C PRO A 258 -4.75 -20.67 10.74
N VAL A 259 -5.12 -21.84 10.19
CA VAL A 259 -6.46 -22.11 9.63
C VAL A 259 -7.56 -21.90 10.68
N THR A 260 -7.27 -22.25 11.93
CA THR A 260 -8.14 -22.03 13.10
C THR A 260 -7.31 -21.53 14.28
N GLY A 261 -7.98 -20.93 15.28
CA GLY A 261 -7.33 -20.43 16.49
C GLY A 261 -6.81 -19.00 16.37
N ASP A 262 -5.89 -18.66 17.26
CA ASP A 262 -5.39 -17.30 17.45
C ASP A 262 -4.43 -16.87 16.31
N PRO A 263 -4.75 -15.80 15.55
CA PRO A 263 -3.84 -15.27 14.53
C PRO A 263 -2.74 -14.35 15.11
N TRP A 264 -2.84 -13.90 16.37
CA TRP A 264 -1.96 -12.85 16.91
C TRP A 264 -0.48 -13.22 17.02
N PRO A 265 -0.08 -14.46 17.33
CA PRO A 265 1.33 -14.85 17.28
C PRO A 265 1.97 -14.57 15.91
N ALA A 266 1.16 -14.64 14.85
CA ALA A 266 1.58 -14.35 13.49
C ALA A 266 1.53 -12.86 13.13
N LEU A 267 0.62 -12.09 13.73
CA LEU A 267 0.24 -10.75 13.29
C LEU A 267 0.73 -9.61 14.19
N ASP A 268 1.10 -9.85 15.46
CA ASP A 268 1.38 -8.77 16.41
C ASP A 268 2.45 -7.78 15.92
N LEU A 269 3.65 -8.26 15.58
CA LEU A 269 4.73 -7.39 15.09
C LEU A 269 4.39 -6.71 13.74
N PRO A 270 3.90 -7.42 12.70
CA PRO A 270 3.45 -6.76 11.48
C PRO A 270 2.35 -5.70 11.71
N ALA A 271 1.35 -6.00 12.56
CA ALA A 271 0.26 -5.09 12.86
C ALA A 271 0.77 -3.79 13.53
N ARG A 272 1.68 -3.91 14.51
CA ARG A 272 2.35 -2.75 15.11
C ARG A 272 3.13 -1.95 14.07
N ALA A 273 3.86 -2.62 13.17
CA ALA A 273 4.57 -1.96 12.08
C ALA A 273 3.63 -1.15 11.17
N ALA A 274 2.47 -1.71 10.80
CA ALA A 274 1.48 -1.02 9.98
C ALA A 274 0.90 0.22 10.67
N VAL A 275 0.63 0.13 11.99
CA VAL A 275 0.16 1.27 12.80
C VAL A 275 1.21 2.38 12.87
N VAL A 276 2.49 2.04 13.11
CA VAL A 276 3.59 3.04 13.11
C VAL A 276 3.67 3.75 11.76
N ILE A 277 3.66 2.99 10.66
CA ILE A 277 3.69 3.55 9.30
C ILE A 277 2.50 4.50 9.07
N ALA A 278 1.30 4.12 9.50
CA ALA A 278 0.11 4.94 9.36
C ALA A 278 0.16 6.20 10.24
N ALA A 279 0.60 6.08 11.50
CA ALA A 279 0.73 7.19 12.43
C ALA A 279 1.72 8.25 11.93
N THR A 280 2.88 7.83 11.40
CA THR A 280 3.85 8.75 10.80
C THR A 280 3.22 9.56 9.65
N ARG A 281 2.40 8.92 8.81
CA ARG A 281 1.72 9.62 7.70
C ARG A 281 0.65 10.58 8.20
N ALA A 282 -0.16 10.16 9.17
CA ALA A 282 -1.25 10.96 9.71
C ALA A 282 -0.71 12.27 10.31
N VAL A 283 0.35 12.23 11.11
CA VAL A 283 0.95 13.44 11.69
C VAL A 283 1.57 14.34 10.62
N GLY A 284 2.25 13.76 9.62
CA GLY A 284 2.80 14.50 8.49
C GLY A 284 1.75 15.22 7.65
N ALA A 285 0.55 14.63 7.49
CA ALA A 285 -0.57 15.25 6.80
C ALA A 285 -1.17 16.42 7.61
N VAL A 286 -1.37 16.24 8.92
CA VAL A 286 -1.89 17.31 9.80
C VAL A 286 -0.97 18.54 9.81
N GLY A 287 0.36 18.34 9.79
CA GLY A 287 1.34 19.43 9.68
C GLY A 287 1.27 20.22 8.36
N ALA A 288 0.80 19.60 7.27
CA ALA A 288 0.63 20.25 5.96
C ALA A 288 -0.76 20.89 5.77
N VAL A 289 -1.81 20.34 6.40
CA VAL A 289 -3.22 20.79 6.28
C VAL A 289 -3.58 21.94 7.22
N GLY A 290 -2.70 22.34 8.15
CA GLY A 290 -2.88 23.53 9.00
C GLY A 290 -3.15 24.86 8.26
N ALA A 291 -3.10 24.87 6.92
CA ALA A 291 -3.40 26.01 6.06
C ALA A 291 -4.83 26.01 5.42
N ARG A 292 -5.61 24.92 5.43
CA ARG A 292 -6.97 24.89 4.83
C ARG A 292 -7.85 23.82 5.49
N ARG A 293 -8.83 24.21 6.31
CA ARG A 293 -9.73 23.27 7.02
C ARG A 293 -11.13 23.15 6.38
N SER A 294 -11.67 21.93 6.30
CA SER A 294 -13.06 21.61 5.91
C SER A 294 -13.61 20.38 6.67
N GLY A 295 -14.90 20.07 6.56
CA GLY A 295 -15.59 19.07 7.41
C GLY A 295 -15.14 17.60 7.29
N ALA A 296 -14.37 17.22 6.27
CA ALA A 296 -13.73 15.90 6.16
C ALA A 296 -12.55 15.72 7.14
N ASP A 297 -12.11 16.79 7.78
CA ASP A 297 -10.93 16.80 8.66
C ASP A 297 -11.18 16.10 10.00
N THR A 298 -12.43 16.02 10.47
CA THR A 298 -12.74 15.45 11.80
C THR A 298 -12.57 13.93 11.88
N HIS A 299 -12.94 13.19 10.83
CA HIS A 299 -12.73 11.74 10.77
C HIS A 299 -11.23 11.39 10.60
N SER A 300 -10.50 12.21 9.84
CA SER A 300 -9.04 12.12 9.72
C SER A 300 -8.35 12.40 11.06
N ASP A 301 -8.83 13.38 11.83
CA ASP A 301 -8.30 13.73 13.16
C ASP A 301 -8.52 12.59 14.17
N HIS A 302 -9.73 12.00 14.22
CA HIS A 302 -10.00 10.83 15.07
C HIS A 302 -9.14 9.61 14.69
N THR A 303 -8.95 9.38 13.39
CA THR A 303 -8.08 8.31 12.90
C THR A 303 -6.63 8.54 13.34
N ALA A 304 -6.12 9.77 13.20
CA ALA A 304 -4.79 10.13 13.63
C ALA A 304 -4.60 9.95 15.15
N GLU A 305 -5.58 10.36 15.96
CA GLU A 305 -5.55 10.21 17.41
C GLU A 305 -5.51 8.75 17.86
N ALA A 306 -6.33 7.88 17.27
CA ALA A 306 -6.34 6.45 17.60
C ALA A 306 -5.02 5.76 17.22
N LEU A 307 -4.44 6.09 16.07
CA LEU A 307 -3.13 5.58 15.65
C LEU A 307 -2.01 6.02 16.60
N LEU A 308 -2.05 7.28 17.05
CA LEU A 308 -1.10 7.82 18.03
C LEU A 308 -1.26 7.14 19.38
N ASP A 309 -2.49 6.92 19.83
CA ASP A 309 -2.77 6.22 21.09
C ASP A 309 -2.29 4.77 21.06
N ALA A 310 -2.51 4.07 19.94
CA ALA A 310 -1.95 2.75 19.72
C ALA A 310 -0.42 2.76 19.80
N CYS A 311 0.26 3.73 19.18
CA CYS A 311 1.73 3.86 19.27
C CYS A 311 2.22 4.10 20.71
N ARG A 312 1.47 4.83 21.55
CA ARG A 312 1.84 5.06 22.97
C ARG A 312 1.81 3.78 23.80
N LYS A 313 0.99 2.81 23.41
CA LYS A 313 0.80 1.52 24.12
C LYS A 313 1.80 0.43 23.68
N MET A 314 2.60 0.69 22.64
CA MET A 314 3.65 -0.22 22.13
C MET A 314 4.97 -0.01 22.84
#